data_AF-A0A9D4MGL3-F1
#
_entry.id   AF-A0A9D4MGL3-F1
#
_cell.length_a   1.000
_cell.length_b   1.000
_cell.length_c   1.000
_cell.angle_alpha   90.00
_cell.angle_beta   90.00
_cell.angle_gamma   90.00
#
_symmetry.space_group_name_H-M   'P 1'
#
loop_
_entity.id
_entity.type
_entity.pdbx_description
1 polymer ?
#
loop_
_entity_poly.entity_id
_entity_poly.type
_entity_poly.pdbx_seq_one_letter_code
_entity_poly.pdbx_strand_id
1 'polypeptide(L)'
;MNKLIIILVFVVVCAVVSDAAKGLKYPGDCKSKILRSYAEKCGLKVSPGAEHFVVKDPKTNTQVTQIPHTVKENPTCRSIIRKLNARC
;
A
#
# COMPACT_ATOMS: atom_id res chain seq x y z
N MET A 1 7.90 -12.05 -52.48
CA MET A 1 6.62 -11.78 -51.80
C MET A 1 6.83 -11.99 -50.30
N ASN A 2 7.25 -10.95 -49.58
CA ASN A 2 7.55 -11.04 -48.15
C ASN A 2 6.28 -10.72 -47.35
N LYS A 3 5.71 -11.74 -46.72
CA LYS A 3 4.57 -11.60 -45.80
C LYS A 3 5.11 -11.15 -44.44
N LEU A 4 5.04 -9.85 -44.15
CA LEU A 4 5.25 -9.32 -42.80
C LEU A 4 4.10 -9.82 -41.91
N ILE A 5 4.42 -10.66 -40.93
CA ILE A 5 3.50 -11.08 -39.87
C ILE A 5 3.60 -10.02 -38.76
N ILE A 6 2.57 -9.17 -38.68
CA ILE A 6 2.40 -8.19 -37.61
C ILE A 6 1.87 -8.93 -36.39
N ILE A 7 2.75 -9.25 -35.43
CA ILE A 7 2.35 -9.83 -34.14
C ILE A 7 1.77 -8.69 -33.29
N LEU A 8 0.45 -8.64 -33.23
CA LEU A 8 -0.32 -7.79 -32.32
C LEU A 8 -0.15 -8.33 -30.89
N VAL A 9 0.91 -7.92 -30.20
CA VAL A 9 1.06 -8.15 -28.76
C VAL A 9 0.08 -7.24 -28.04
N PHE A 10 -1.10 -7.79 -27.74
CA PHE A 10 -2.10 -7.18 -26.86
C PHE A 10 -1.53 -7.14 -25.43
N VAL A 11 -0.70 -6.14 -25.13
CA VAL A 11 -0.33 -5.81 -23.75
C VAL A 11 -1.58 -5.20 -23.13
N VAL A 12 -2.35 -6.01 -22.41
CA VAL A 12 -3.40 -5.52 -21.52
C VAL A 12 -2.70 -4.74 -20.41
N VAL A 13 -2.50 -3.45 -20.65
CA VAL A 13 -2.12 -2.48 -19.64
C VAL A 13 -3.34 -2.32 -18.75
N CYS A 14 -3.40 -3.11 -17.67
CA CYS A 14 -4.27 -2.80 -16.54
C CYS A 14 -3.80 -1.46 -15.97
N ALA A 15 -4.37 -0.38 -16.50
CA ALA A 15 -4.31 0.93 -15.90
C ALA A 15 -5.03 0.85 -14.55
N VAL A 16 -4.26 0.55 -13.51
CA VAL A 16 -4.70 0.78 -12.14
C VAL A 16 -4.91 2.28 -12.00
N VAL A 17 -6.19 2.67 -12.03
CA VAL A 17 -6.64 4.01 -11.65
C VAL A 17 -6.13 4.29 -10.25
N SER A 18 -5.03 5.06 -10.17
CA SER A 18 -4.56 5.67 -8.94
C SER A 18 -5.54 6.78 -8.56
N ASP A 19 -6.68 6.39 -8.01
CA ASP A 19 -7.50 7.30 -7.22
C ASP A 19 -6.59 7.77 -6.07
N ALA A 20 -6.13 9.03 -6.16
CA ALA A 20 -5.20 9.59 -5.19
C ALA A 20 -5.85 9.53 -3.80
N ALA A 21 -5.54 8.46 -3.06
CA ALA A 21 -6.12 8.22 -1.76
C ALA A 21 -5.80 9.44 -0.90
N LYS A 22 -6.85 10.14 -0.45
CA LYS A 22 -6.70 11.24 0.51
C LYS A 22 -5.85 10.71 1.67
N GLY A 23 -4.65 11.29 1.82
CA GLY A 23 -3.65 10.77 2.75
C GLY A 23 -4.15 10.74 4.19
N LEU A 24 -3.61 9.80 4.96
CA LEU A 24 -3.90 9.66 6.39
C LEU A 24 -3.48 10.91 7.17
N LYS A 25 -4.26 11.28 8.18
CA LYS A 25 -4.06 12.45 9.04
C LYS A 25 -3.82 12.04 10.50
N TYR A 26 -2.77 12.61 11.07
CA TYR A 26 -2.51 12.51 12.52
C TYR A 26 -3.26 13.62 13.27
N PRO A 27 -3.84 13.36 14.46
CA PRO A 27 -3.94 12.06 15.14
C PRO A 27 -5.18 11.23 14.79
N GLY A 28 -6.17 11.80 14.09
CA GLY A 28 -7.49 11.18 13.90
C GLY A 28 -7.49 9.78 13.25
N ASP A 29 -6.49 9.48 12.43
CA ASP A 29 -6.34 8.20 11.73
C ASP A 29 -5.42 7.20 12.45
N CYS A 30 -5.08 7.44 13.72
CA CYS A 30 -4.28 6.53 14.56
C CYS A 30 -5.06 5.29 15.03
N LYS A 31 -5.72 4.59 14.11
CA LYS A 31 -6.49 3.38 14.36
C LYS A 31 -5.96 2.26 13.47
N SER A 32 -5.61 1.12 14.08
CA SER A 32 -5.03 -0.03 13.36
C SER A 32 -5.84 -0.41 12.09
N LYS A 33 -7.17 -0.43 12.22
CA LYS A 33 -8.09 -0.68 11.10
C LYS A 33 -7.95 0.34 9.96
N ILE A 34 -7.87 1.63 10.26
CA ILE A 34 -7.75 2.70 9.25
C ILE A 34 -6.40 2.58 8.53
N LEU A 35 -5.31 2.40 9.28
CA LEU A 35 -3.97 2.27 8.73
C LEU A 35 -3.86 1.05 7.81
N ARG A 36 -4.45 -0.09 8.20
CA ARG A 36 -4.49 -1.31 7.37
C ARG A 36 -5.29 -1.09 6.10
N SER A 37 -6.53 -0.59 6.21
CA SER A 37 -7.37 -0.35 5.05
C SER A 37 -6.77 0.67 4.08
N TYR A 38 -6.06 1.67 4.58
CA TYR A 38 -5.31 2.60 3.74
C TYR A 38 -4.17 1.88 3.01
N ALA A 39 -3.34 1.10 3.71
CA ALA A 39 -2.26 0.33 3.08
C ALA A 39 -2.78 -0.60 1.97
N GLU A 40 -3.89 -1.31 2.20
CA GLU A 40 -4.53 -2.17 1.20
C GLU A 40 -5.05 -1.36 0.00
N LYS A 41 -5.65 -0.18 0.22
CA LYS A 41 -6.09 0.72 -0.86
C LYS A 41 -4.94 1.25 -1.70
N CYS A 42 -3.76 1.45 -1.10
CA CYS A 42 -2.53 1.80 -1.80
C CYS A 42 -1.90 0.64 -2.58
N GLY A 43 -2.54 -0.54 -2.58
CA GLY A 43 -1.99 -1.75 -3.20
C GLY A 43 -0.81 -2.36 -2.44
N LEU A 44 -0.61 -2.00 -1.15
CA LEU A 44 0.39 -2.65 -0.31
C LEU A 44 -0.18 -3.97 0.23
N LYS A 45 0.70 -4.97 0.41
CA LYS A 45 0.33 -6.26 0.98
C LYS A 45 0.39 -6.16 2.50
N VAL A 46 -0.72 -6.45 3.17
CA VAL A 46 -0.77 -6.55 4.63
C VAL A 46 -0.88 -8.02 5.05
N SER A 47 0.07 -8.47 5.87
CA SER A 47 0.11 -9.82 6.42
C SER A 47 -0.02 -9.79 7.95
N PRO A 48 -0.76 -10.73 8.56
CA PRO A 48 -0.80 -10.86 10.01
C PRO A 48 0.57 -11.30 10.55
N GLY A 49 0.99 -10.71 11.65
CA GLY A 49 2.13 -11.14 12.48
C GLY A 49 1.68 -11.35 13.93
N ALA A 50 2.59 -11.77 14.80
CA ALA A 50 2.24 -12.12 16.19
C ALA A 50 1.67 -10.92 16.98
N GLU A 51 2.34 -9.77 16.95
CA GLU A 51 1.95 -8.58 17.73
C GLU A 51 1.53 -7.38 16.85
N HIS A 52 1.73 -7.50 15.54
CA HIS A 52 1.50 -6.43 14.57
C HIS A 52 1.19 -7.02 13.19
N PHE A 53 0.53 -6.22 12.34
CA PHE A 53 0.46 -6.48 10.91
C PHE A 53 1.75 -5.99 10.23
N VAL A 54 2.28 -6.78 9.31
CA VAL A 54 3.44 -6.42 8.48
C VAL A 54 2.92 -5.88 7.15
N VAL A 55 3.36 -4.68 6.77
CA VAL A 55 3.02 -4.05 5.49
C VAL A 55 4.22 -4.14 4.55
N LYS A 56 4.04 -4.74 3.38
CA LYS A 56 5.07 -4.89 2.35
C LYS A 56 4.62 -4.28 1.02
N ASP A 57 5.58 -3.77 0.28
CA ASP A 57 5.37 -3.41 -1.13
C ASP A 57 5.42 -4.71 -1.97
N PRO A 58 4.34 -5.09 -2.68
CA PRO A 58 4.32 -6.31 -3.47
C PRO A 58 5.25 -6.25 -4.69
N LYS A 59 5.63 -5.06 -5.16
CA LYS A 59 6.53 -4.90 -6.31
C LYS A 59 7.97 -5.25 -5.96
N THR A 60 8.40 -4.90 -4.74
CA THR A 60 9.78 -5.04 -4.28
C THR A 60 9.96 -6.07 -3.17
N ASN A 61 8.86 -6.63 -2.64
CA ASN A 61 8.81 -7.46 -1.43
C ASN A 61 9.45 -6.82 -0.19
N THR A 62 9.70 -5.52 -0.21
CA THR A 62 10.34 -4.79 0.89
C THR A 62 9.30 -4.42 1.95
N GLN A 63 9.68 -4.55 3.21
CA GLN A 63 8.85 -4.13 4.33
C GLN A 63 8.77 -2.60 4.40
N VAL A 64 7.57 -2.06 4.32
CA VAL A 64 7.30 -0.62 4.41
C VAL A 64 7.21 -0.20 5.89
N THR A 65 6.37 -0.89 6.66
CA THR A 65 6.13 -0.59 8.07
C THR A 65 5.48 -1.77 8.80
N GLN A 66 5.31 -1.64 10.11
CA GLN A 66 4.50 -2.52 10.96
C GLN A 66 3.36 -1.71 11.56
N ILE A 67 2.18 -2.31 11.66
CA ILE A 67 0.99 -1.71 12.26
C ILE A 67 0.63 -2.55 13.50
N PRO A 68 0.84 -2.04 14.73
CA PRO A 68 0.41 -2.74 15.94
C PRO A 68 -1.09 -3.07 15.90
N HIS A 69 -1.51 -4.16 16.53
CA HIS A 69 -2.93 -4.50 16.65
C HIS A 69 -3.71 -3.41 17.39
N THR A 70 -3.08 -2.80 18.40
CA THR A 70 -3.60 -1.64 19.13
C THR A 70 -2.71 -0.44 18.86
N VAL A 71 -3.26 0.57 18.19
CA VAL A 71 -2.55 1.83 17.90
C VAL A 71 -3.14 2.91 18.80
N LYS A 72 -2.24 3.70 19.42
CA LYS A 72 -2.59 4.89 20.20
C LYS A 72 -1.97 6.11 19.52
N GLU A 73 -2.49 7.28 19.86
CA GLU A 73 -1.98 8.56 19.37
C GLU A 73 -0.60 8.85 19.96
N ASN A 74 0.44 8.41 19.27
CA ASN A 74 1.83 8.53 19.71
C ASN A 74 2.77 8.73 18.51
N PRO A 75 4.09 8.97 18.74
CA PRO A 75 5.05 9.12 17.66
C PRO A 75 5.14 7.92 16.70
N THR A 76 4.86 6.71 17.19
CA THR A 76 4.81 5.49 16.35
C THR A 76 3.70 5.59 15.32
N CYS A 77 2.48 5.99 15.71
CA CYS A 77 1.39 6.21 14.77
C CYS A 77 1.77 7.27 13.71
N ARG A 78 2.34 8.40 14.14
CA ARG A 78 2.77 9.47 13.21
C ARG A 78 3.78 8.95 12.19
N SER A 79 4.73 8.12 12.62
CA SER A 79 5.73 7.49 11.74
C SER A 79 5.09 6.54 10.73
N ILE A 80 4.11 5.72 11.17
CA ILE A 80 3.37 4.79 10.29
C ILE A 80 2.61 5.58 9.23
N ILE A 81 1.84 6.60 9.63
CA ILE A 81 1.08 7.47 8.71
C ILE A 81 2.01 8.06 7.64
N ARG A 82 3.16 8.61 8.05
CA ARG A 82 4.14 9.17 7.11
C ARG A 82 4.65 8.13 6.12
N LYS A 83 4.99 6.91 6.59
CA LYS A 83 5.49 5.83 5.75
C LYS A 83 4.43 5.33 4.76
N LEU A 84 3.17 5.22 5.19
CA LEU A 84 2.07 4.80 4.33
C LEU A 84 1.73 5.87 3.29
N ASN A 85 1.63 7.14 3.69
CA ASN A 85 1.37 8.24 2.76
C ASN A 85 2.49 8.40 1.72
N ALA A 86 3.75 8.14 2.09
CA ALA A 86 4.88 8.22 1.15
C ALA A 86 4.88 7.11 0.08
N ARG A 87 4.01 6.10 0.19
CA ARG A 87 3.97 4.94 -0.70
C ARG A 87 2.70 4.83 -1.55
N CYS A 88 1.70 5.69 -1.33
CA CYS A 88 0.33 5.49 -1.84
C CYS A 88 0.01 6.17 -3.20
#